data_AF-A0A0C9YKA3-F1
#
_entry.id   AF-A0A0C9YKA3-F1
#
_cell.length_a   1.000
_cell.length_b   1.000
_cell.length_c   1.000
_cell.angle_alpha   90.00
_cell.angle_beta   90.00
_cell.angle_gamma   90.00
#
_symmetry.space_group_name_H-M   'P 1'
#
loop_
_entity.id
_entity.type
_entity.pdbx_description
1 polymer ?
#
loop_
_entity_poly.entity_id
_entity_poly.type
_entity_poly.pdbx_seq_one_letter_code
_entity_poly.pdbx_strand_id
1 'polypeptide(L)'
;LFWDHDLQWCNNILRLAEIDYRFSLIQTPVGYHTFGEGVSKLKQVTGHDHHAMQRYIIGVIVGAVPPKFLASISALLTFCYLAQMPCFNHVALARVKAVLQTFHDNKTAIISSGGRQGS
;
A
#
# COMPACT_ATOMS: atom_id res chain seq x y z
N LEU A 1 -9.53 -4.87 0.56
CA LEU A 1 -8.31 -5.25 1.32
C LEU A 1 -7.29 -4.11 1.37
N PHE A 2 -6.72 -3.64 0.25
CA PHE A 2 -5.78 -2.50 0.30
C PHE A 2 -6.45 -1.17 0.72
N TRP A 3 -7.62 -0.85 0.16
CA TRP A 3 -8.39 0.34 0.53
C TRP A 3 -8.86 0.31 1.99
N ASP A 4 -9.39 -0.84 2.42
CA ASP A 4 -9.98 -1.02 3.75
C ASP A 4 -8.96 -1.18 4.88
N HIS A 5 -7.70 -1.50 4.55
CA HIS A 5 -6.67 -1.75 5.57
C HIS A 5 -5.42 -0.94 5.30
N ASP A 6 -4.67 -1.23 4.23
CA ASP A 6 -3.36 -0.65 4.00
C ASP A 6 -3.42 0.89 3.87
N LEU A 7 -4.36 1.40 3.07
CA LEU A 7 -4.56 2.84 2.92
C LEU A 7 -5.09 3.47 4.21
N GLN A 8 -5.96 2.78 4.94
CA GLN A 8 -6.46 3.26 6.23
C GLN A 8 -5.34 3.36 7.27
N TRP A 9 -4.44 2.37 7.33
CA TRP A 9 -3.28 2.41 8.22
C TRP A 9 -2.32 3.54 7.84
N CYS A 10 -2.11 3.75 6.54
CA CYS A 10 -1.33 4.91 6.07
C CYS A 10 -2.01 6.23 6.47
N ASN A 11 -3.32 6.33 6.32
CA ASN A 11 -4.10 7.53 6.69
C ASN A 11 -4.02 7.82 8.20
N ASN A 12 -4.03 6.81 9.05
CA ASN A 12 -3.90 7.00 10.50
C ASN A 12 -2.56 7.65 10.89
N ILE A 13 -1.50 7.37 10.12
CA ILE A 13 -0.15 7.89 10.35
C ILE A 13 0.04 9.26 9.69
N LEU A 14 -0.21 9.35 8.38
CA LEU A 14 0.12 10.51 7.55
C LEU A 14 -0.99 11.57 7.53
N ARG A 15 -2.23 11.17 7.80
CA ARG A 15 -3.47 11.92 7.51
C ARG A 15 -3.73 12.03 6.01
N LEU A 16 -5.02 12.10 5.67
CA LEU A 16 -5.49 12.04 4.28
C LEU A 16 -4.99 13.23 3.45
N ALA A 17 -4.84 14.40 4.06
CA ALA A 17 -4.32 15.59 3.40
C ALA A 17 -2.87 15.42 2.92
N GLU A 18 -2.01 14.79 3.72
CA GLU A 18 -0.63 14.49 3.32
C GLU A 18 -0.60 13.42 2.23
N ILE A 19 -1.44 12.39 2.35
CA ILE A 19 -1.57 11.36 1.31
C ILE A 19 -1.96 11.99 -0.03
N ASP A 20 -2.98 12.85 -0.04
CA ASP A 20 -3.43 13.55 -1.25
C ASP A 20 -2.35 14.46 -1.84
N TYR A 21 -1.66 15.22 -0.98
CA TYR A 21 -0.55 16.06 -1.40
C TYR A 21 0.53 15.22 -2.07
N ARG A 22 0.95 14.11 -1.46
CA ARG A 22 1.99 13.24 -2.01
C ARG A 22 1.55 12.52 -3.29
N PHE A 23 0.28 12.14 -3.40
CA PHE A 23 -0.29 11.65 -4.66
C PHE A 23 -0.24 12.71 -5.78
N SER A 24 -0.51 13.99 -5.45
CA SER A 24 -0.46 15.09 -6.42
C SER A 24 0.96 15.37 -6.95
N LEU A 25 2.00 15.02 -6.18
CA LEU A 25 3.40 15.20 -6.57
C LEU A 25 3.93 14.09 -7.51
N ILE A 26 3.27 12.93 -7.55
CA ILE A 26 3.77 11.78 -8.31
C ILE A 26 3.63 12.04 -9.82
N GLN A 27 4.78 12.03 -10.50
CA GLN A 27 4.84 12.04 -11.95
C GLN A 27 4.30 10.70 -12.48
N THR A 28 3.16 10.77 -13.15
CA THR A 28 2.46 9.60 -13.66
C THR A 28 2.84 9.36 -15.12
N PRO A 29 3.35 8.16 -15.47
CA PRO A 29 3.62 7.82 -16.87
C PRO A 29 2.34 7.84 -17.72
N VAL A 30 2.49 8.09 -19.02
CA VAL A 30 1.37 8.04 -19.98
C VAL A 30 0.67 6.67 -19.91
N GLY A 31 -0.65 6.67 -19.85
CA GLY A 31 -1.47 5.46 -19.78
C GLY A 31 -1.71 4.92 -18.37
N TYR A 32 -1.20 5.58 -17.33
CA TYR A 32 -1.53 5.28 -15.94
C TYR A 32 -2.52 6.32 -15.39
N HIS A 33 -3.35 5.88 -14.44
CA HIS A 33 -4.33 6.75 -13.79
C HIS A 33 -3.64 7.75 -12.85
N THR A 34 -4.07 9.02 -12.90
CA THR A 34 -3.52 10.13 -12.12
C THR A 34 -4.43 10.49 -10.96
N PHE A 35 -3.83 10.90 -9.84
CA PHE A 35 -4.55 11.40 -8.66
C PHE A 35 -4.19 12.87 -8.39
N GLY A 36 -4.31 13.72 -9.42
CA GLY A 36 -3.89 15.12 -9.36
C GLY A 36 -4.65 15.95 -8.31
N GLU A 37 -5.87 15.55 -7.98
CA GLU A 37 -6.67 16.17 -6.91
C GLU A 37 -6.63 15.39 -5.58
N GLY A 38 -5.77 14.38 -5.47
CA GLY A 38 -5.75 13.44 -4.37
C GLY A 38 -6.75 12.28 -4.53
N VAL A 39 -6.70 11.35 -3.58
CA VAL A 39 -7.56 10.16 -3.53
C VAL A 39 -8.83 10.41 -2.68
N SER A 40 -8.82 11.42 -1.82
CA SER A 40 -9.96 11.74 -0.95
C SER A 40 -11.22 12.22 -1.68
N LYS A 41 -11.07 12.81 -2.87
CA LYS A 41 -12.19 13.34 -3.65
C LYS A 41 -12.98 12.25 -4.41
N LEU A 42 -12.50 11.01 -4.41
CA LEU A 42 -13.16 9.89 -5.09
C LEU A 42 -14.47 9.54 -4.37
N LYS A 43 -15.60 9.85 -5.02
CA LYS A 43 -16.94 9.53 -4.50
C LYS A 43 -17.25 8.03 -4.55
N GLN A 44 -16.64 7.32 -5.50
CA GLN A 44 -16.74 5.88 -5.65
C GLN A 44 -15.37 5.36 -6.11
N VAL A 45 -14.82 4.41 -5.37
CA VAL A 45 -13.55 3.77 -5.70
C VAL A 45 -13.82 2.50 -6.47
N THR A 46 -13.35 2.44 -7.71
CA THR A 46 -13.45 1.28 -8.58
C THR A 46 -12.26 0.33 -8.39
N GLY A 47 -12.34 -0.88 -8.95
CA GLY A 47 -11.20 -1.80 -8.99
C GLY A 47 -10.00 -1.23 -9.76
N HIS A 48 -10.24 -0.37 -10.77
CA HIS A 48 -9.18 0.31 -11.50
C HIS A 48 -8.43 1.30 -10.59
N ASP A 49 -9.18 2.08 -9.81
CA ASP A 49 -8.61 3.04 -8.86
C ASP A 49 -7.78 2.34 -7.79
N HIS A 50 -8.27 1.20 -7.30
CA HIS A 50 -7.56 0.36 -6.34
C HIS A 50 -6.19 -0.09 -6.88
N HIS A 51 -6.16 -0.61 -8.11
CA HIS A 51 -4.93 -1.03 -8.75
C HIS A 51 -3.98 0.13 -9.03
N ALA A 52 -4.50 1.29 -9.41
CA ALA A 52 -3.70 2.49 -9.62
C ALA A 52 -3.04 2.96 -8.31
N MET A 53 -3.80 3.04 -7.22
CA MET A 53 -3.27 3.44 -5.91
C MET A 53 -2.20 2.47 -5.41
N GLN A 54 -2.42 1.17 -5.56
CA GLN A 54 -1.46 0.13 -5.21
C GLN A 54 -0.10 0.34 -5.89
N ARG A 55 -0.07 0.82 -7.14
CA ARG A 55 1.19 1.10 -7.87
C ARG A 55 1.97 2.26 -7.27
N TYR A 56 1.29 3.21 -6.64
CA TYR A 56 1.91 4.44 -6.15
C TYR A 56 2.13 4.48 -4.64
N ILE A 57 1.38 3.70 -3.86
CA ILE A 57 1.32 3.84 -2.41
C ILE A 57 2.69 3.80 -1.74
N ILE A 58 3.63 2.96 -2.21
CA ILE A 58 4.98 2.88 -1.66
C ILE A 58 5.73 4.21 -1.86
N GLY A 59 5.62 4.80 -3.04
CA GLY A 59 6.16 6.13 -3.31
C GLY A 59 5.44 7.24 -2.52
N VAL A 60 4.13 7.07 -2.28
CA VAL A 60 3.34 8.00 -1.46
C VAL A 60 3.74 7.97 0.00
N ILE A 61 4.24 6.87 0.56
CA ILE A 61 4.55 6.75 1.99
C ILE A 61 6.05 6.76 2.31
N VAL A 62 6.93 6.47 1.35
CA VAL A 62 8.39 6.44 1.55
C VAL A 62 8.91 7.74 2.17
N GLY A 63 9.80 7.66 3.16
CA GLY A 63 10.37 8.83 3.83
C GLY A 63 9.45 9.57 4.80
N ALA A 64 8.15 9.26 4.85
CA ALA A 64 7.21 9.87 5.79
C ALA A 64 6.65 8.88 6.83
N VAL A 65 7.02 7.60 6.73
CA VAL A 65 6.65 6.55 7.68
C VAL A 65 7.89 5.81 8.18
N PRO A 66 7.83 5.18 9.38
CA PRO A 66 8.96 4.40 9.89
C PRO A 66 9.37 3.27 8.92
N PRO A 67 10.67 2.93 8.80
CA PRO A 67 11.15 1.92 7.85
C PRO A 67 10.47 0.55 7.98
N LYS A 68 10.19 0.09 9.21
CA LYS A 68 9.49 -1.17 9.46
C LYS A 68 8.02 -1.12 9.04
N PHE A 69 7.37 0.03 9.17
CA PHE A 69 6.02 0.23 8.65
C PHE A 69 6.02 0.13 7.12
N LEU A 70 6.94 0.85 6.46
CA LEU A 70 7.13 0.79 5.01
C LEU A 70 7.36 -0.65 4.53
N ALA A 71 8.24 -1.40 5.20
CA ALA A 71 8.51 -2.80 4.89
C ALA A 71 7.26 -3.69 5.03
N SER A 72 6.43 -3.45 6.04
CA SER A 72 5.17 -4.19 6.25
C SER A 72 4.18 -3.96 5.10
N ILE A 73 3.95 -2.70 4.72
CA ILE A 73 3.05 -2.35 3.62
C ILE A 73 3.59 -2.87 2.29
N SER A 74 4.90 -2.74 2.06
CA SER A 74 5.56 -3.27 0.86
C SER A 74 5.41 -4.79 0.74
N ALA A 75 5.52 -5.51 1.86
CA ALA A 75 5.32 -6.95 1.91
C ALA A 75 3.86 -7.34 1.59
N LEU A 76 2.86 -6.67 2.18
CA LEU A 76 1.45 -6.94 1.87
C LEU A 76 1.10 -6.66 0.41
N LEU A 77 1.60 -5.55 -0.14
CA LEU A 77 1.41 -5.20 -1.54
C LEU A 77 2.03 -6.26 -2.46
N THR A 78 3.26 -6.69 -2.17
CA THR A 78 3.95 -7.74 -2.92
C THR A 78 3.20 -9.06 -2.82
N PHE A 79 2.68 -9.40 -1.65
CA PHE A 79 1.85 -10.59 -1.45
C PHE A 79 0.59 -10.54 -2.32
N CYS A 80 -0.12 -9.40 -2.33
CA CYS A 80 -1.31 -9.22 -3.16
C CYS A 80 -1.00 -9.44 -4.66
N TYR A 81 0.12 -8.92 -5.16
CA TYR A 81 0.52 -9.12 -6.55
C TYR A 81 0.90 -10.58 -6.83
N LEU A 82 1.63 -11.25 -5.94
CA LEU A 82 1.97 -12.65 -6.09
C LEU A 82 0.73 -13.56 -6.03
N ALA A 83 -0.22 -13.25 -5.16
CA ALA A 83 -1.48 -13.97 -5.03
C ALA A 83 -2.33 -13.95 -6.31
N GLN A 84 -2.13 -12.96 -7.18
CA GLN A 84 -2.83 -12.80 -8.46
C GLN A 84 -2.15 -13.54 -9.63
N MET A 85 -1.00 -14.21 -9.40
CA MET A 85 -0.35 -14.98 -10.46
C MET A 85 -1.26 -16.11 -10.95
N PRO A 86 -1.38 -16.33 -12.27
CA PRO A 86 -2.27 -17.33 -12.84
C PRO A 86 -1.85 -18.78 -12.51
N CYS A 87 -0.57 -18.98 -12.16
CA CYS A 87 -0.03 -20.28 -11.82
C CYS A 87 1.14 -20.15 -10.82
N PHE A 88 1.15 -21.04 -9.82
CA PHE A 88 2.20 -21.11 -8.81
C PHE A 88 3.18 -22.22 -9.13
N ASN A 89 4.41 -21.84 -9.45
CA ASN A 89 5.54 -22.77 -9.47
C ASN A 89 6.29 -22.72 -8.12
N HIS A 90 7.27 -23.60 -7.94
CA HIS A 90 8.09 -23.64 -6.71
C HIS A 90 8.73 -22.28 -6.38
N VAL A 91 9.11 -21.51 -7.40
CA VAL A 91 9.70 -20.17 -7.22
C VAL A 91 8.66 -19.17 -6.70
N ALA A 92 7.46 -19.16 -7.26
CA ALA A 92 6.35 -18.31 -6.81
C ALA A 92 5.96 -18.64 -5.36
N LEU A 93 5.88 -19.92 -5.01
CA LEU A 93 5.58 -20.35 -3.64
C LEU A 93 6.67 -19.92 -2.65
N ALA A 94 7.95 -20.07 -3.02
CA ALA A 94 9.06 -19.61 -2.20
C ALA A 94 9.01 -18.08 -1.98
N ARG A 95 8.67 -17.31 -3.03
CA ARG A 95 8.48 -15.86 -2.93
C ARG A 95 7.32 -15.48 -2.02
N VAL A 96 6.16 -16.13 -2.15
CA VAL A 96 5.02 -15.89 -1.25
C VAL A 96 5.41 -16.13 0.19
N LYS A 97 6.10 -17.25 0.48
CA LYS A 97 6.56 -17.56 1.83
C LYS A 97 7.52 -16.50 2.38
N ALA A 98 8.49 -16.07 1.57
CA ALA A 98 9.44 -15.04 1.96
C ALA A 98 8.75 -13.70 2.25
N VAL A 99 7.81 -13.30 1.40
CA VAL A 99 7.07 -12.04 1.56
C VAL A 99 6.17 -12.06 2.80
N LEU A 100 5.49 -13.19 3.06
CA LEU A 100 4.72 -13.37 4.29
C LEU A 100 5.61 -13.30 5.54
N GLN A 101 6.81 -13.88 5.49
CA GLN A 101 7.78 -13.77 6.58
C GLN A 101 8.18 -12.31 6.81
N THR A 102 8.54 -11.57 5.75
CA THR A 102 8.85 -10.14 5.83
C THR A 102 7.71 -9.35 6.47
N PHE A 103 6.46 -9.64 6.10
CA PHE A 103 5.30 -9.02 6.74
C PHE A 103 5.25 -9.36 8.24
N HIS A 104 5.38 -10.62 8.61
CA HIS A 104 5.34 -11.05 10.01
C HIS A 104 6.44 -10.45 10.88
N ASP A 105 7.64 -10.29 10.33
CA ASP A 105 8.78 -9.68 11.03
C ASP A 105 8.57 -8.19 11.31
N ASN A 106 7.71 -7.52 10.52
CA ASN A 106 7.53 -6.08 10.58
C ASN A 106 6.13 -5.62 11.03
N LYS A 107 5.10 -6.47 11.02
CA LYS A 107 3.69 -6.11 11.27
C LYS A 107 3.44 -5.38 12.59
N THR A 108 4.30 -5.60 13.59
CA THR A 108 4.22 -4.89 14.88
C THR A 108 4.39 -3.39 14.72
N ALA A 109 5.13 -2.95 13.69
CA ALA A 109 5.30 -1.54 13.35
C ALA A 109 3.99 -0.86 12.92
N ILE A 110 3.02 -1.61 12.39
CA ILE A 110 1.68 -1.07 12.05
C ILE A 110 0.95 -0.66 13.32
N ILE A 111 1.05 -1.47 14.38
CA ILE A 111 0.41 -1.21 15.66
C ILE A 111 1.16 -0.09 16.39
N SER A 112 2.49 -0.20 16.51
CA SER A 112 3.29 0.77 17.26
C SER A 112 3.28 2.17 16.66
N SER A 113 3.08 2.28 15.34
CA SER A 113 2.93 3.58 14.66
C SER A 113 1.51 4.14 14.73
N GLY A 114 0.58 3.44 15.39
CA GLY A 114 -0.83 3.83 15.46
C GLY A 114 -1.63 3.57 14.18
N GLY A 115 -1.05 2.86 13.20
CA GLY A 115 -1.70 2.49 11.95
C GLY A 115 -2.95 1.63 12.18
N ARG A 116 -2.91 0.70 13.14
CA ARG A 116 -4.08 -0.06 13.60
C ARG A 116 -4.38 0.27 15.07
N GLN A 117 -5.50 0.96 15.30
CA GLN A 117 -6.09 1.13 16.63
C GLN A 117 -6.99 -0.08 16.89
N GLY A 118 -6.86 -0.75 18.03
CA GLY A 118 -7.82 -1.79 18.43
C GLY A 118 -9.20 -1.16 18.59
N SER A 119 -10.23 -1.84 18.09
CA SER A 119 -11.62 -1.59 18.50
C SER A 119 -11.82 -2.03 19.95
#